data_AF-A0A0T9RML7-F1
#
_entry.id   AF-A0A0T9RML7-F1
#
_cell.length_a   1.000
_cell.length_b   1.000
_cell.length_c   1.000
_cell.angle_alpha   90.00
_cell.angle_beta   90.00
_cell.angle_gamma   90.00
#
_symmetry.space_group_name_H-M   'P 1'
#
loop_
_entity.id
_entity.type
_entity.pdbx_description
1 polymer ?
#
loop_
_entity_poly.entity_id
_entity_poly.type
_entity_poly.pdbx_seq_one_letter_code
_entity_poly.pdbx_strand_id
1 'polypeptide(L)'
;MNKFIRIVFILFYLLCMVLIYLSMVDKYDVLYDMDPTLPQGSLNNSSDNGKVFGGLILFFIFISQIIFFYFEKSKKWRWAIGIMTALAFMFFCIR
;
A
#
# COMPACT_ATOMS: atom_id res chain seq x y z
N MET A 1 19.35 -15.43 -2.22
CA MET A 1 18.56 -15.09 -1.02
C MET A 1 17.90 -16.35 -0.47
N ASN A 2 17.88 -16.54 0.85
CA ASN A 2 17.24 -17.70 1.48
C ASN A 2 15.72 -17.68 1.23
N LYS A 3 15.12 -18.87 1.10
CA LYS A 3 13.67 -19.02 0.88
C LYS A 3 12.86 -18.34 2.01
N PHE A 4 13.35 -18.44 3.25
CA PHE A 4 12.72 -17.78 4.40
C PHE A 4 12.65 -16.25 4.24
N ILE A 5 13.77 -15.61 3.89
CA ILE A 5 13.84 -14.15 3.69
C ILE A 5 12.87 -13.70 2.58
N ARG A 6 12.75 -14.49 1.51
CA ARG A 6 11.77 -14.21 0.44
C ARG A 6 10.34 -14.18 0.95
N ILE A 7 9.95 -15.16 1.76
CA ILE A 7 8.60 -15.23 2.34
C ILE A 7 8.34 -14.02 3.24
N VAL A 8 9.31 -13.64 4.08
CA VAL A 8 9.18 -12.47 4.95
C VAL A 8 8.97 -11.20 4.12
N PHE A 9 9.69 -11.02 3.01
CA PHE A 9 9.50 -9.85 2.14
C PHE A 9 8.13 -9.81 1.46
N ILE A 10 7.62 -10.96 1.02
CA ILE A 10 6.27 -11.04 0.42
C ILE A 10 5.21 -10.69 1.47
N LEU A 11 5.33 -11.23 2.69
CA LEU A 11 4.41 -10.90 3.78
C LEU A 11 4.48 -9.42 4.16
N PHE A 12 5.70 -8.86 4.23
CA PHE A 12 5.90 -7.43 4.48
C PHE A 12 5.24 -6.57 3.39
N TYR A 13 5.41 -6.94 2.11
CA TYR A 13 4.74 -6.24 1.01
C TYR A 13 3.21 -6.30 1.14
N LEU A 14 2.65 -7.47 1.41
CA LEU A 14 1.19 -7.62 1.60
C LEU A 14 0.70 -6.77 2.77
N LEU A 15 1.45 -6.72 3.87
CA LEU A 15 1.15 -5.87 5.01
C LEU A 15 1.13 -4.38 4.60
N CYS A 16 2.13 -3.91 3.86
CA CYS A 16 2.16 -2.53 3.37
C CYS A 16 0.97 -2.21 2.44
N MET A 17 0.56 -3.15 1.58
CA MET A 17 -0.61 -2.97 0.73
C MET A 17 -1.91 -2.80 1.53
N VAL A 18 -2.08 -3.61 2.59
CA VAL A 18 -3.21 -3.47 3.52
C VAL A 18 -3.16 -2.13 4.25
N LEU A 19 -1.98 -1.68 4.68
CA LEU A 19 -1.81 -0.38 5.33
C LEU A 19 -2.15 0.79 4.39
N ILE A 20 -1.73 0.73 3.12
CA ILE A 20 -2.11 1.73 2.10
C ILE A 20 -3.63 1.77 1.99
N TYR A 21 -4.28 0.62 1.85
CA TYR A 21 -5.74 0.54 1.75
C TYR A 21 -6.43 1.18 2.97
N LEU A 22 -6.06 0.77 4.19
CA LEU A 22 -6.68 1.29 5.41
C LEU A 22 -6.39 2.78 5.63
N SER A 23 -5.24 3.27 5.18
CA SER A 23 -4.86 4.67 5.34
C SER A 23 -5.67 5.63 4.46
N MET A 24 -6.19 5.14 3.33
CA MET A 24 -6.91 5.96 2.35
C MET A 24 -8.43 5.80 2.40
N VAL A 25 -8.96 4.92 3.25
CA VAL A 25 -10.40 4.75 3.48
C VAL A 25 -10.89 5.83 4.45
N ASP A 26 -12.06 6.41 4.16
CA ASP A 26 -12.72 7.31 5.10
C ASP A 26 -13.21 6.52 6.31
N LYS A 27 -12.77 6.94 7.50
CA LYS A 27 -13.14 6.29 8.77
C LYS A 27 -14.64 6.41 9.06
N TYR A 28 -15.32 7.35 8.41
CA TYR A 28 -16.72 7.65 8.60
C TYR A 28 -17.61 7.14 7.45
N ASP A 29 -17.08 6.37 6.49
CA ASP A 29 -17.88 5.78 5.39
C ASP A 29 -19.15 5.09 5.90
N VAL A 30 -19.01 4.29 6.97
CA VAL A 30 -20.15 3.60 7.60
C VAL A 30 -21.18 4.56 8.20
N LEU A 31 -20.74 5.70 8.73
CA LEU A 31 -21.63 6.72 9.28
C LEU A 31 -22.40 7.45 8.18
N TYR A 32 -21.75 7.74 7.05
CA TYR A 32 -22.40 8.32 5.89
C TYR A 32 -23.45 7.37 5.28
N ASP A 33 -23.20 6.06 5.32
CA ASP A 33 -24.17 5.05 4.88
C ASP A 33 -25.38 4.91 5.83
N MET A 34 -25.18 5.12 7.13
CA MET A 34 -26.24 5.03 8.14
C MET A 34 -27.11 6.28 8.22
N ASP A 35 -26.54 7.46 7.99
CA ASP A 35 -27.25 8.73 8.03
C ASP A 35 -27.07 9.52 6.71
N PRO A 36 -28.02 9.41 5.77
CA PRO A 36 -27.94 10.10 4.48
C PRO A 36 -28.10 11.62 4.59
N THR A 37 -28.39 12.17 5.78
CA THR A 37 -28.40 13.63 6.01
C THR A 37 -27.00 14.21 6.20
N LEU A 38 -26.00 13.36 6.45
CA LEU A 38 -24.58 13.74 6.53
C LEU A 38 -23.94 13.64 5.13
N PRO A 39 -23.56 14.76 4.50
CA PRO A 39 -22.84 14.71 3.24
C PRO A 39 -21.49 14.02 3.40
N GLN A 40 -21.10 13.19 2.42
CA GLN A 40 -19.78 12.55 2.42
C GLN A 40 -18.67 13.61 2.52
N GLY A 41 -17.71 13.37 3.42
CA GLY A 41 -16.60 14.30 3.70
C GLY A 41 -16.98 15.51 4.57
N SER A 42 -18.20 15.60 5.10
CA SER A 42 -18.60 16.71 6.00
C SER A 42 -18.00 16.59 7.40
N LEU A 43 -17.70 15.37 7.85
CA LEU A 43 -16.97 15.15 9.09
C LEU A 43 -15.49 15.39 8.82
N ASN A 44 -14.79 15.97 9.80
CA ASN A 44 -13.35 16.17 9.74
C ASN A 44 -12.64 14.81 9.70
N ASN A 45 -12.57 14.27 8.50
CA ASN A 45 -11.69 13.20 8.13
C ASN A 45 -10.40 13.90 7.74
N SER A 46 -9.31 13.64 8.45
CA SER A 46 -7.99 14.11 8.05
C SER A 46 -7.52 13.37 6.79
N SER A 47 -8.32 13.38 5.72
CA SER A 47 -8.14 12.58 4.51
C SER A 47 -6.84 12.94 3.80
N ASP A 48 -6.40 14.21 3.90
CA ASP A 48 -5.09 14.64 3.43
C ASP A 48 -3.94 13.90 4.15
N ASN A 49 -4.08 13.61 5.45
CA ASN A 49 -3.10 12.82 6.17
C ASN A 49 -3.09 11.36 5.69
N GLY A 50 -4.23 10.83 5.24
CA GLY A 50 -4.34 9.49 4.68
C GLY A 50 -3.52 9.34 3.40
N LYS A 51 -3.62 10.30 2.47
CA LYS A 51 -2.82 10.33 1.23
C LYS A 51 -1.32 10.48 1.51
N VAL A 52 -0.95 11.37 2.43
CA VAL A 52 0.45 11.56 2.84
C VAL A 52 1.02 10.28 3.45
N PHE A 53 0.26 9.63 4.35
CA PHE A 53 0.68 8.39 4.99
C PHE A 53 0.77 7.23 4.00
N GLY A 54 -0.22 7.10 3.10
CA GLY A 54 -0.18 6.13 2.00
C GLY A 54 1.04 6.34 1.09
N GLY A 55 1.40 7.59 0.80
CA GLY A 55 2.59 7.93 0.03
C GLY A 55 3.90 7.55 0.74
N LEU A 56 3.98 7.74 2.05
CA LEU A 56 5.11 7.27 2.86
C LEU A 56 5.23 5.74 2.82
N ILE A 57 4.12 5.01 2.93
CA ILE A 57 4.13 3.54 2.83
C ILE A 57 4.57 3.09 1.43
N LEU A 58 4.08 3.74 0.37
CA LEU A 58 4.51 3.49 -1.00
C LEU A 58 6.03 3.67 -1.15
N PHE A 59 6.58 4.73 -0.57
CA PHE A 59 8.02 4.97 -0.55
C PHE A 59 8.79 3.84 0.15
N PHE A 60 8.30 3.35 1.30
CA PHE A 60 8.88 2.16 1.96
C PHE A 60 8.80 0.91 1.08
N ILE A 61 7.70 0.69 0.35
CA ILE A 61 7.60 -0.41 -0.61
C ILE A 61 8.70 -0.28 -1.68
N PHE A 62 8.89 0.91 -2.26
CA PHE A 62 9.94 1.12 -3.26
C PHE A 62 11.33 0.81 -2.74
N ILE A 63 11.69 1.31 -1.55
CA ILE A 63 12.99 1.01 -0.93
C ILE A 63 13.16 -0.49 -0.73
N SER A 64 12.14 -1.16 -0.18
CA SER A 64 12.13 -2.60 0.07
C SER A 64 12.34 -3.38 -1.24
N GLN A 65 11.65 -3.00 -2.32
CA GLN A 65 11.76 -3.64 -3.63
C GLN A 65 13.14 -3.42 -4.28
N ILE A 66 13.74 -2.23 -4.13
CA ILE A 66 15.12 -1.95 -4.60
C ILE A 66 16.12 -2.86 -3.89
N ILE A 67 16.04 -2.96 -2.57
CA ILE A 67 16.90 -3.83 -1.75
C ILE A 67 16.75 -5.28 -2.23
N PHE A 68 15.52 -5.76 -2.36
CA PHE A 68 15.25 -7.12 -2.82
C PHE A 68 15.80 -7.37 -4.23
N PHE A 69 15.64 -6.41 -5.15
CA PHE A 69 16.15 -6.53 -6.52
C PHE A 69 17.68 -6.64 -6.56
N TYR A 70 18.37 -5.89 -5.70
CA TYR A 70 19.82 -5.93 -5.59
C TYR A 70 20.33 -7.29 -5.10
N PHE A 71 19.73 -7.84 -4.04
CA PHE A 71 20.15 -9.12 -3.45
C PHE A 71 19.67 -10.35 -4.22
N GLU A 72 18.62 -10.22 -5.03
CA GLU A 72 18.03 -11.33 -5.77
C GLU A 72 18.76 -11.59 -7.09
N LYS A 73 19.31 -12.80 -7.22
CA LYS A 73 20.08 -13.24 -8.40
C LYS A 73 19.19 -13.89 -9.46
N SER A 74 17.99 -14.33 -9.10
CA SER A 74 17.08 -15.02 -10.02
C SER A 74 16.34 -14.06 -10.92
N LYS A 75 16.46 -14.24 -12.25
CA LYS A 75 15.72 -13.44 -13.25
C LYS A 75 14.20 -13.48 -13.05
N LYS A 76 13.62 -14.63 -12.69
CA LYS A 76 12.16 -14.76 -12.48
C LYS A 76 11.64 -13.87 -11.35
N TRP A 77 12.38 -13.83 -10.24
CA TRP A 77 12.01 -13.01 -9.08
C TRP A 77 12.21 -11.52 -9.34
N ARG A 78 13.18 -11.14 -10.18
CA ARG A 78 13.34 -9.75 -10.62
C ARG A 78 12.12 -9.23 -11.40
N TRP A 79 11.53 -10.05 -12.26
CA TRP A 79 10.27 -9.70 -12.92
C TRP A 79 9.12 -9.59 -11.93
N ALA A 80 9.02 -10.49 -10.95
CA ALA A 80 7.99 -10.42 -9.91
C ALA A 80 8.04 -9.10 -9.12
N ILE A 81 9.24 -8.61 -8.78
CA ILE A 81 9.43 -7.30 -8.13
C ILE A 81 8.87 -6.17 -8.99
N GLY A 82 9.17 -6.18 -10.29
CA GLY A 82 8.65 -5.18 -11.22
C GLY A 82 7.12 -5.17 -11.24
N ILE A 83 6.51 -6.35 -11.31
CA ILE A 83 5.05 -6.51 -11.27
C ILE A 83 4.47 -6.03 -9.93
N MET A 84 5.07 -6.42 -8.79
CA MET A 84 4.63 -6.00 -7.45
C MET A 84 4.73 -4.48 -7.27
N THR A 85 5.77 -3.87 -7.82
CA THR A 85 5.98 -2.42 -7.76
C THR A 85 4.93 -1.69 -8.59
N ALA A 86 4.67 -2.17 -9.82
CA ALA A 86 3.64 -1.62 -10.68
C ALA A 86 2.24 -1.74 -10.05
N LEU A 87 1.94 -2.88 -9.43
CA LEU A 87 0.68 -3.09 -8.71
C LEU A 87 0.53 -2.15 -7.52
N ALA A 88 1.58 -1.98 -6.70
CA ALA A 88 1.52 -1.06 -5.56
C ALA A 88 1.29 0.38 -6.02
N PHE A 89 1.95 0.81 -7.09
CA PHE A 89 1.76 2.12 -7.67
C PHE A 89 0.34 2.31 -8.22
N MET A 90 -0.16 1.36 -9.01
CA MET A 90 -1.56 1.39 -9.49
C MET A 90 -2.55 1.46 -8.33
N PHE A 91 -2.36 0.65 -7.30
CA PHE A 91 -3.27 0.60 -6.15
C PHE A 91 -3.28 1.93 -5.38
N PHE A 92 -2.12 2.56 -5.26
CA PHE A 92 -2.00 3.89 -4.68
C PHE A 92 -2.65 4.97 -5.54
N CYS A 93 -2.58 4.91 -6.86
CA CYS A 93 -3.19 5.91 -7.74
C CYS A 93 -4.71 5.75 -7.90
N ILE A 94 -5.26 4.56 -7.70
CA ILE A 94 -6.70 4.28 -7.79
C ILE A 94 -7.46 4.78 -6.55
N ARG A 95 -6.76 5.00 -5.43
CA ARG A 95 -7.32 5.49 -4.17
C ARG A 95 -6.89 6.93 -3.91
#